data_AF-A0A4Y2CV79-F1
#
_entry.id   AF-A0A4Y2CV79-F1
#
_cell.length_a   1.000
_cell.length_b   1.000
_cell.length_c   1.000
_cell.angle_alpha   90.00
_cell.angle_beta   90.00
_cell.angle_gamma   90.00
#
_symmetry.space_group_name_H-M   'P 1'
#
loop_
_entity.id
_entity.type
_entity.pdbx_description
1 polymer ?
#
loop_
_entity_poly.entity_id
_entity_poly.type
_entity_poly.pdbx_seq_one_letter_code
_entity_poly.pdbx_strand_id
1 'polypeptide(L)'
;MRRTTNHNLFAGLHWRLAETGSFQRFTMNWEPSVRTPNIEDNPLHQVQETPSLSTRSVAHAAGISSSSVWRILRENEMHLHHVQRVQTLQPGD
;
A
#
# COMPACT_ATOMS: atom_id res chain seq x y z
N MET A 1 -27.21 -1.13 -20.16
CA MET A 1 -26.60 -1.79 -21.33
C MET A 1 -25.75 -2.97 -20.83
N ARG A 2 -26.11 -4.22 -21.14
CA ARG A 2 -25.40 -5.41 -20.63
C ARG A 2 -24.17 -5.69 -21.50
N ARG A 3 -22.98 -5.68 -20.91
CA ARG A 3 -21.76 -6.15 -21.59
C ARG A 3 -21.87 -7.66 -21.78
N THR A 4 -22.02 -8.10 -23.02
CA THR A 4 -21.93 -9.52 -23.37
C THR A 4 -20.46 -9.89 -23.58
N THR A 5 -20.09 -11.05 -23.05
CA THR A 5 -18.75 -11.62 -23.23
C THR A 5 -18.58 -12.14 -24.65
N ASN A 6 -17.42 -11.87 -25.26
CA ASN A 6 -17.08 -12.38 -26.59
C ASN A 6 -16.87 -13.91 -26.55
N HIS A 7 -17.34 -14.65 -27.56
CA HIS A 7 -17.20 -16.10 -27.69
C HIS A 7 -15.72 -16.58 -27.60
N ASN A 8 -14.78 -15.73 -28.00
CA ASN A 8 -13.34 -16.00 -27.86
C ASN A 8 -12.88 -16.19 -26.41
N LEU A 9 -13.58 -15.61 -25.43
CA LEU A 9 -13.28 -15.84 -24.01
C LEU A 9 -13.55 -17.30 -23.63
N PHE A 10 -14.63 -17.90 -24.14
CA PHE A 10 -14.97 -19.29 -23.86
C PHE A 10 -13.99 -20.26 -24.52
N ALA A 11 -13.61 -20.00 -25.78
CA ALA A 11 -12.59 -20.79 -26.47
C ALA A 11 -11.24 -20.74 -25.75
N GLY A 12 -10.81 -19.56 -25.33
CA GLY A 12 -9.56 -19.38 -24.57
C GLY A 12 -9.57 -20.05 -23.19
N LEU A 13 -10.71 -20.00 -22.48
CA LEU A 13 -10.87 -20.70 -21.20
C LEU A 13 -10.83 -22.22 -21.37
N HIS A 14 -11.48 -22.74 -22.40
CA HIS A 14 -11.48 -24.17 -22.70
C HIS A 14 -10.06 -24.67 -23.03
N TRP A 15 -9.33 -23.95 -23.89
CA TRP A 15 -7.95 -24.30 -24.23
C TRP A 15 -7.02 -24.27 -23.01
N ARG A 16 -7.13 -23.24 -22.15
CA ARG A 16 -6.35 -23.16 -20.90
C ARG A 16 -6.67 -24.29 -19.92
N LEU A 17 -7.93 -24.69 -19.82
CA LEU A 17 -8.33 -25.83 -18.99
C LEU A 17 -7.72 -27.14 -19.51
N ALA A 18 -7.68 -27.32 -20.83
CA ALA A 18 -7.10 -28.51 -21.44
C ALA A 18 -5.58 -28.59 -21.27
N GLU A 19 -4.86 -27.47 -21.42
CA GLU A 19 -3.38 -27.48 -21.31
C GLU A 19 -2.87 -27.37 -19.87
N THR A 20 -3.40 -26.44 -19.09
CA THR A 20 -2.84 -26.07 -17.78
C THR A 20 -3.74 -26.51 -16.62
N GLY A 21 -5.00 -26.86 -16.89
CA GLY A 21 -5.96 -27.23 -15.84
C GLY A 21 -6.39 -26.08 -14.94
N SER A 22 -6.05 -24.82 -15.28
CA SER A 22 -6.31 -23.67 -14.41
C SER A 22 -6.94 -22.48 -15.16
N PHE A 23 -7.77 -21.73 -14.44
CA PHE A 23 -8.33 -20.46 -14.91
C PHE A 23 -7.56 -19.25 -14.39
N GLN A 24 -6.37 -19.44 -13.82
CA GLN A 24 -5.58 -18.34 -13.28
C GLN A 24 -5.29 -17.34 -14.41
N ARG A 25 -5.78 -16.12 -14.21
CA ARG A 25 -5.32 -14.99 -15.02
C ARG A 25 -3.87 -14.75 -14.63
N PHE A 26 -3.02 -14.59 -15.63
CA PHE A 26 -1.67 -14.11 -15.42
C PHE A 26 -1.82 -12.71 -14.83
N THR A 27 -1.73 -12.59 -13.51
CA THR A 27 -1.52 -11.30 -12.88
C THR A 27 -0.12 -10.92 -13.33
N MET A 28 -0.01 -9.99 -14.26
CA MET A 28 1.24 -9.26 -14.38
C MET A 28 1.44 -8.67 -12.99
N ASN A 29 2.41 -9.22 -12.27
CA ASN A 29 2.89 -8.64 -11.04
C ASN A 29 3.37 -7.27 -11.49
N TRP A 30 2.53 -6.24 -11.30
CA TRP A 30 2.96 -4.86 -11.44
C TRP A 30 3.95 -4.67 -10.29
N GLU A 31 5.19 -5.07 -10.53
CA GLU A 31 6.30 -4.67 -9.70
C GLU A 31 6.48 -3.19 -9.97
N PRO A 32 6.23 -2.31 -8.99
CA PRO A 32 6.46 -0.89 -9.18
C PRO A 32 7.93 -0.73 -9.56
N SER A 33 8.17 -0.15 -10.74
CA SER A 33 9.49 0.10 -11.30
C SER A 33 10.42 0.63 -10.21
N VAL A 34 11.34 -0.24 -9.76
CA VAL A 34 12.50 0.06 -8.91
C VAL A 34 12.14 0.87 -7.65
N ARG A 35 11.78 0.16 -6.58
CA ARG A 35 11.93 0.69 -5.20
C ARG A 35 13.40 1.07 -5.03
N THR A 36 13.69 2.37 -4.98
CA THR A 36 15.03 2.88 -4.69
C THR A 36 15.15 2.85 -3.17
N PRO A 37 15.98 1.97 -2.57
CA PRO A 37 16.07 1.83 -1.11
C PRO A 37 16.38 3.18 -0.44
N ASN A 38 17.21 3.98 -1.10
CA ASN A 38 17.63 5.30 -0.66
C ASN A 38 16.46 6.31 -0.49
N ILE A 39 15.34 6.12 -1.20
CA ILE A 39 14.13 6.96 -1.07
C ILE A 39 13.22 6.45 0.06
N GLU A 40 13.26 5.15 0.35
CA GLU A 40 12.40 4.49 1.35
C GLU A 40 13.03 4.46 2.75
N ASP A 41 14.36 4.51 2.86
CA ASP A 41 15.07 4.48 4.15
C ASP A 41 14.86 5.76 4.99
N ASN A 42 14.79 6.92 4.33
CA ASN A 42 14.59 8.21 5.00
C ASN A 42 13.26 8.31 5.78
N PRO A 43 12.08 7.99 5.20
CA PRO A 43 10.83 8.03 5.96
C PRO A 43 10.78 6.97 7.07
N LEU A 44 11.39 5.79 6.89
CA LEU A 44 11.44 4.75 7.93
C LEU A 44 12.25 5.21 9.15
N HIS A 45 13.44 5.78 8.93
CA HIS A 45 14.27 6.32 9.99
C HIS A 45 13.57 7.44 10.76
N GLN A 46 12.89 8.35 10.07
CA GLN A 46 12.15 9.44 10.71
C GLN A 46 11.01 8.97 11.61
N VAL A 47 10.26 7.94 11.18
CA VAL A 47 9.19 7.37 11.99
C VAL A 47 9.74 6.60 13.19
N GLN A 48 10.88 5.94 13.04
CA GLN A 48 11.52 5.23 14.15
C GLN A 48 12.03 6.18 15.24
N GLU A 49 12.62 7.31 14.86
CA GLU A 49 13.05 8.36 15.80
C GLU A 49 11.87 9.08 16.47
N THR A 50 10.77 9.29 15.73
CA THR A 50 9.62 10.06 16.22
C THR A 50 8.28 9.46 15.75
N PRO A 51 7.75 8.45 16.47
CA PRO A 51 6.52 7.76 16.08
C PRO A 51 5.26 8.64 16.13
N SER A 52 5.34 9.82 16.75
CA SER A 52 4.25 10.80 16.88
C SER A 52 3.99 11.63 15.62
N LEU A 53 4.87 11.55 14.61
CA LEU A 53 4.74 12.36 13.39
C LEU A 53 3.54 11.94 12.53
N SER A 54 3.00 12.88 11.75
CA SER A 54 1.98 12.53 10.76
C SER A 54 2.62 12.02 9.47
N THR A 55 1.91 11.14 8.75
CA THR A 55 2.35 10.66 7.43
C THR A 55 2.61 11.80 6.44
N ARG A 56 1.87 12.91 6.58
CA ARG A 56 2.07 14.13 5.77
C ARG A 56 3.38 14.84 6.09
N SER A 57 3.75 14.91 7.36
CA SER A 57 5.02 15.50 7.80
C SER A 57 6.20 14.69 7.25
N VAL A 58 6.13 13.37 7.34
CA VAL A 58 7.14 12.44 6.82
C VAL A 58 7.23 12.55 5.29
N ALA A 59 6.09 12.61 4.60
CA ALA A 59 6.03 12.81 3.15
C ALA A 59 6.71 14.11 2.72
N HIS A 60 6.47 15.21 3.43
CA HIS A 60 7.09 16.50 3.14
C HIS A 60 8.61 16.48 3.38
N ALA A 61 9.05 15.86 4.46
CA ALA A 61 10.47 15.77 4.79
C ALA A 61 11.26 14.82 3.86
N ALA A 62 10.62 13.74 3.39
CA ALA A 62 11.21 12.79 2.46
C ALA A 62 11.01 13.14 0.98
N GLY A 63 10.22 14.17 0.66
CA GLY A 63 9.96 14.61 -0.72
C GLY A 63 9.14 13.61 -1.56
N ILE A 64 8.37 12.72 -0.91
CA ILE A 64 7.57 11.68 -1.57
C ILE A 64 6.08 11.86 -1.32
N SER A 65 5.26 11.23 -2.16
CA SER A 65 3.80 11.28 -1.97
C SER A 65 3.39 10.60 -0.65
N SER A 66 2.36 11.13 0.02
CA SER A 66 1.85 10.51 1.26
C SER A 66 1.33 9.09 1.03
N SER A 67 0.85 8.77 -0.18
CA SER A 67 0.42 7.42 -0.55
C SER A 67 1.60 6.44 -0.60
N SER A 68 2.76 6.89 -1.09
CA SER A 68 4.00 6.11 -1.09
C SER A 68 4.47 5.84 0.35
N VAL A 69 4.47 6.87 1.21
CA VAL A 69 4.81 6.71 2.64
C VAL A 69 3.89 5.71 3.33
N TRP A 70 2.57 5.82 3.14
CA TRP A 70 1.60 4.88 3.69
C TRP A 70 1.85 3.44 3.23
N ARG A 71 2.21 3.24 1.96
CA ARG A 71 2.52 1.91 1.43
C ARG A 71 3.81 1.34 2.04
N ILE A 72 4.87 2.14 2.11
CA ILE A 72 6.16 1.75 2.72
C ILE A 72 5.95 1.36 4.19
N LEU A 73 5.24 2.19 4.95
CA LEU A 73 4.93 1.93 6.35
C LEU A 73 4.09 0.67 6.53
N ARG A 74 3.08 0.46 5.68
CA ARG A 74 2.23 -0.74 5.72
C ARG A 74 3.00 -2.02 5.40
N GLU A 75 3.94 -1.97 4.46
CA GLU A 75 4.78 -3.11 4.09
C GLU A 75 5.81 -3.45 5.17
N ASN A 76 6.27 -2.47 5.94
CA ASN A 76 7.18 -2.64 7.07
C ASN A 76 6.44 -2.81 8.42
N GLU A 77 5.12 -3.02 8.40
CA GLU A 77 4.28 -3.20 9.60
C GLU A 77 4.38 -2.04 10.62
N MET A 78 4.79 -0.85 10.16
CA MET A 78 4.91 0.36 10.99
C MET A 78 3.60 1.15 10.98
N HIS A 79 2.86 1.09 12.07
CA HIS A 79 1.65 1.89 12.25
C HIS A 79 1.97 3.19 12.98
N LEU A 80 1.78 4.32 12.29
CA LEU A 80 1.85 5.64 12.91
C LEU A 80 0.67 5.79 13.88
N HIS A 81 0.97 5.84 15.17
CA HIS A 81 -0.02 6.13 16.20
C HIS A 81 -0.17 7.66 16.33
N HIS A 82 -1.31 8.19 15.93
CA HIS A 82 -1.62 9.59 16.19
C HIS A 82 -1.91 9.75 17.69
N VAL A 83 -0.95 10.29 18.43
CA VAL A 83 -1.12 10.59 19.86
C VAL A 83 -2.11 11.75 19.98
N GLN A 84 -3.37 11.42 20.26
CA GLN A 84 -4.41 12.40 20.55
C GLN A 84 -4.34 12.76 22.04
N ARG A 85 -4.00 14.02 22.35
CA ARG A 85 -4.09 14.54 23.73
C ARG A 85 -5.57 14.61 24.12
N VAL A 86 -6.02 13.67 24.93
CA VAL A 86 -7.34 13.71 25.59
C VAL A 86 -7.21 14.50 26.90
N GLN A 87 -8.21 15.31 27.21
CA GLN A 87 -8.24 16.16 28.41
C GLN A 87 -8.06 15.32 29.68
N THR A 88 -7.07 15.68 30.48
CA THR A 88 -6.98 15.23 31.87
C THR A 88 -7.96 16.07 32.69
N LEU A 89 -8.98 15.43 33.26
CA LEU A 89 -9.83 16.06 34.27
C LEU A 89 -8.94 16.39 35.48
N GLN A 90 -8.90 17.65 35.87
CA GLN A 90 -8.31 18.04 37.13
C GLN A 90 -9.22 17.56 38.28
N PRO A 91 -8.67 17.20 39.46
CA PRO A 91 -9.48 16.83 40.61
C PRO A 91 -10.21 18.09 41.10
N GLY A 92 -11.44 18.28 40.63
CA GLY A 92 -12.23 19.48 40.89
C GLY A 92 -13.55 19.57 40.12
N ASP A 93 -13.74 18.78 39.05
CA ASP A 93 -15.01 18.60 38.34
C ASP A 93 -15.76 17.33 38.81
#